data_AF-A0A931FWI3-F1
#
_entry.id   AF-A0A931FWI3-F1
#
_cell.length_a   1.000
_cell.length_b   1.000
_cell.length_c   1.000
_cell.angle_alpha   90.00
_cell.angle_beta   90.00
_cell.angle_gamma   90.00
#
_symmetry.space_group_name_H-M   'P 1'
#
loop_
_entity.id
_entity.type
_entity.pdbx_description
1 polymer ?
#
loop_
_entity_poly.entity_id
_entity_poly.type
_entity_poly.pdbx_seq_one_letter_code
_entity_poly.pdbx_strand_id
1 'polypeptide(L)'
;MNLWNRHGAWQRRRSILADGLRRLAPDVVAFQEAVVADGYDQVSDLLGPGYQVAHQTGREADGSGCSIASRWPLDRHEEVHLRVTPRVDPAELAGRLALVEIAVPAPIGPLLVAHHKPSGWLGYERERELQAVAAARRIEQRRGDRDAHVVLLGDFDAEPDSASMRFWSGRQSLDGFSVAYRDAWAAIRPTGPGHTFSPDNPLVTGGNWPLELGRRIDYVLVRCDRHGPTLRVTGCRRVFDQPVDGVWASDHFGVVADLAAVPGDQSRSRTRRA
;
A
#
# COMPACT_ATOMS: atom_id res chain seq x y z
N MET A 1 5.18 2.21 -0.99
CA MET A 1 6.64 2.08 -1.04
C MET A 1 7.15 2.48 0.32
N ASN A 2 7.87 1.57 0.96
CA ASN A 2 8.56 1.87 2.21
C ASN A 2 9.75 2.80 1.91
N LEU A 3 9.82 3.94 2.61
CA LEU A 3 10.87 4.95 2.42
C LEU A 3 12.11 4.71 3.27
N TRP A 4 12.09 3.76 4.22
CA TRP A 4 13.21 3.50 5.13
C TRP A 4 13.74 4.79 5.77
N ASN A 5 12.78 5.63 6.20
CA ASN A 5 13.00 6.88 6.90
C ASN A 5 14.07 7.74 6.20
N ARG A 6 15.01 8.30 6.98
CA ARG A 6 16.17 9.08 6.57
C ARG A 6 17.46 8.30 6.84
N HIS A 7 17.41 6.97 6.85
CA HIS A 7 18.57 6.11 7.09
C HIS A 7 19.60 6.19 5.94
N GLY A 8 20.83 5.77 6.22
CA GLY A 8 21.90 5.73 5.22
C GLY A 8 22.21 7.10 4.62
N ALA A 9 22.54 7.13 3.33
CA ALA A 9 22.91 8.35 2.61
C ALA A 9 21.69 9.21 2.23
N TRP A 10 20.89 9.63 3.21
CA TRP A 10 19.58 10.28 3.00
C TRP A 10 19.59 11.39 1.95
N GLN A 11 20.55 12.32 1.98
CA GLN A 11 20.59 13.41 0.99
C GLN A 11 20.69 12.91 -0.46
N ARG A 12 21.49 11.85 -0.71
CA ARG A 12 21.59 11.22 -2.04
C ARG A 12 20.34 10.42 -2.37
N ARG A 13 19.82 9.65 -1.41
CA ARG A 13 18.56 8.88 -1.54
C ARG A 13 17.38 9.78 -1.87
N ARG A 14 17.25 10.91 -1.17
CA ARG A 14 16.23 11.95 -1.38
C ARG A 14 16.21 12.43 -2.81
N SER A 15 17.36 12.78 -3.40
CA SER A 15 17.44 13.20 -4.81
C SER A 15 16.97 12.10 -5.76
N ILE A 16 17.39 10.85 -5.54
CA ILE A 16 16.97 9.70 -6.35
C ILE A 16 15.46 9.47 -6.25
N LEU A 17 14.92 9.51 -5.04
CA LEU A 17 13.49 9.36 -4.76
C LEU A 17 12.68 10.48 -5.42
N ALA A 18 13.05 11.74 -5.19
CA ALA A 18 12.34 12.90 -5.75
C ALA A 18 12.37 12.90 -7.29
N ASP A 19 13.53 12.62 -7.90
CA ASP A 19 13.65 12.54 -9.35
C ASP A 19 12.89 11.36 -9.96
N GLY A 20 12.96 10.20 -9.30
CA GLY A 20 12.21 9.01 -9.72
C GLY A 20 10.71 9.20 -9.59
N LEU A 21 10.23 9.77 -8.49
CA LEU A 21 8.82 10.07 -8.25
C LEU A 21 8.30 11.13 -9.23
N ARG A 22 9.10 12.15 -9.55
CA ARG A 22 8.76 13.15 -10.57
C ARG A 22 8.59 12.54 -11.95
N ARG A 23 9.50 11.63 -12.35
CA ARG A 23 9.40 10.90 -13.64
C ARG A 23 8.25 9.92 -13.66
N LEU A 24 8.01 9.23 -12.53
CA LEU A 24 6.94 8.26 -12.40
C LEU A 24 5.56 8.93 -12.41
N ALA A 25 5.47 10.12 -11.82
CA ALA A 25 4.27 10.94 -11.76
C ALA A 25 3.01 10.18 -11.26
N PRO A 26 3.08 9.46 -10.11
CA PRO A 26 1.94 8.64 -9.66
C PRO A 26 0.72 9.49 -9.36
N ASP A 27 -0.48 9.02 -9.71
CA ASP A 27 -1.71 9.75 -9.40
C ASP A 27 -2.12 9.65 -7.92
N VAL A 28 -1.89 8.46 -7.36
CA VAL A 28 -2.05 8.13 -5.95
C VAL A 28 -0.83 7.33 -5.53
N VAL A 29 -0.26 7.64 -4.37
CA VAL A 29 0.87 6.92 -3.80
C VAL A 29 0.69 6.77 -2.29
N ALA A 30 1.18 5.67 -1.73
CA ALA A 30 1.32 5.57 -0.28
C ALA A 30 2.74 5.20 0.12
N PHE A 31 3.18 5.85 1.18
CA PHE A 31 4.49 5.71 1.77
C PHE A 31 4.40 5.12 3.16
N GLN A 32 5.25 4.14 3.42
CA GLN A 32 5.51 3.59 4.76
C GLN A 32 6.85 4.18 5.23
N GLU A 33 7.03 4.31 6.55
CA GLU A 33 8.25 4.91 7.14
C GLU A 33 8.59 6.31 6.62
N ALA A 34 7.57 7.09 6.24
CA ALA A 34 7.75 8.49 5.88
C ALA A 34 7.88 9.34 7.15
N VAL A 35 8.87 10.22 7.21
CA VAL A 35 9.10 11.11 8.34
C VAL A 35 8.30 12.39 8.22
N VAL A 36 7.57 12.71 9.28
CA VAL A 36 7.03 14.05 9.53
C VAL A 36 7.40 14.44 10.96
N ALA A 37 8.39 15.32 11.09
CA ALA A 37 8.92 15.78 12.37
C ALA A 37 9.64 17.11 12.21
N ASP A 38 9.69 17.92 13.28
CA ASP A 38 10.51 19.14 13.37
C ASP A 38 10.33 20.14 12.20
N GLY A 39 9.08 20.30 11.73
CA GLY A 39 8.76 21.18 10.61
C GLY A 39 9.17 20.67 9.23
N TYR A 40 9.68 19.44 9.15
CA TYR A 40 9.99 18.76 7.90
C TYR A 40 8.96 17.66 7.59
N ASP A 41 8.43 17.69 6.37
CA ASP A 41 7.55 16.66 5.82
C ASP A 41 8.23 16.02 4.61
N GLN A 42 8.69 14.77 4.80
CA GLN A 42 9.40 14.01 3.78
C GLN A 42 8.51 13.71 2.56
N VAL A 43 7.19 13.60 2.72
CA VAL A 43 6.29 13.30 1.60
C VAL A 43 6.14 14.51 0.69
N SER A 44 5.85 15.68 1.27
CA SER A 44 5.75 16.94 0.54
C SER A 44 7.08 17.30 -0.13
N ASP A 45 8.19 17.03 0.54
CA ASP A 45 9.54 17.27 0.03
C ASP A 45 9.89 16.41 -1.20
N LEU A 46 9.45 15.14 -1.22
CA LEU A 46 9.71 14.22 -2.32
C LEU A 46 8.76 14.43 -3.51
N LEU A 47 7.48 14.73 -3.24
CA LEU A 47 6.45 14.84 -4.28
C LEU A 47 6.28 16.25 -4.85
N GLY A 48 6.58 17.28 -4.06
CA GLY A 48 6.29 18.67 -4.39
C GLY A 48 4.81 19.05 -4.24
N PRO A 49 4.44 20.30 -4.61
CA PRO A 49 3.16 20.91 -4.24
C PRO A 49 1.94 20.40 -5.01
N GLY A 50 2.12 19.50 -5.98
CA GLY A 50 1.03 18.96 -6.82
C GLY A 50 0.21 17.85 -6.16
N TYR A 51 0.48 17.55 -4.88
CA TYR A 51 -0.14 16.46 -4.15
C TYR A 51 -0.79 16.96 -2.87
N GLN A 52 -1.95 16.41 -2.57
CA GLN A 52 -2.59 16.47 -1.26
C GLN A 52 -2.15 15.26 -0.46
N VAL A 53 -1.86 15.44 0.82
CA VAL A 53 -1.28 14.40 1.67
C VAL A 53 -2.14 14.19 2.91
N ALA A 54 -2.46 12.92 3.19
CA ALA A 54 -3.03 12.46 4.45
C ALA A 54 -1.96 11.66 5.20
N HIS A 55 -1.58 12.16 6.36
CA HIS A 55 -0.61 11.51 7.24
C HIS A 55 -1.32 10.67 8.30
N GLN A 56 -0.73 9.52 8.61
CA GLN A 56 -1.06 8.76 9.81
C GLN A 56 -0.84 9.62 11.06
N THR A 57 -1.76 9.53 12.00
CA THR A 57 -1.66 10.09 13.35
C THR A 57 -0.86 9.17 14.27
N GLY A 58 -0.31 9.71 15.36
CA GLY A 58 0.48 8.91 16.32
C GLY A 58 1.68 8.22 15.66
N ARG A 59 2.48 9.01 14.95
CA ARG A 59 3.76 8.60 14.34
C ARG A 59 4.76 8.19 15.41
N GLU A 60 5.79 7.45 15.01
CA GLU A 60 6.89 7.06 15.89
C GLU A 60 7.67 8.28 16.38
N ALA A 61 8.50 8.08 17.41
CA ALA A 61 9.23 9.17 18.08
C ALA A 61 10.13 9.97 17.14
N ASP A 62 10.60 9.37 16.05
CA ASP A 62 11.43 10.01 15.03
C ASP A 62 10.63 10.63 13.86
N GLY A 63 9.29 10.59 13.94
CA GLY A 63 8.35 11.07 12.94
C GLY A 63 7.93 10.01 11.91
N SER A 64 8.48 8.81 11.95
CA SER A 64 8.16 7.74 10.99
C SER A 64 6.70 7.33 11.07
N GLY A 65 6.08 7.13 9.92
CA GLY A 65 4.71 6.66 9.82
C GLY A 65 4.21 6.54 8.39
N CYS A 66 2.96 6.15 8.26
CA CYS A 66 2.30 5.98 6.97
C CYS A 66 1.74 7.30 6.41
N SER A 67 1.72 7.45 5.08
CA SER A 67 1.05 8.56 4.41
C SER A 67 0.45 8.13 3.08
N ILE A 68 -0.71 8.66 2.73
CA ILE A 68 -1.30 8.59 1.39
C ILE A 68 -1.19 9.98 0.75
N ALA A 69 -0.82 10.04 -0.52
CA ALA A 69 -0.83 11.27 -1.29
C ALA A 69 -1.58 11.08 -2.62
N SER A 70 -2.28 12.11 -3.06
CA SER A 70 -3.01 12.12 -4.34
C SER A 70 -2.91 13.46 -5.05
N ARG A 71 -2.95 13.42 -6.39
CA ARG A 71 -3.12 14.61 -7.23
C ARG A 71 -4.53 15.19 -7.21
N TRP A 72 -5.50 14.44 -6.69
CA TRP A 72 -6.90 14.85 -6.59
C TRP A 72 -7.31 15.12 -5.13
N PRO A 73 -8.44 15.82 -4.91
CA PRO A 73 -8.96 16.07 -3.58
C PRO A 73 -9.13 14.83 -2.72
N LEU A 74 -8.62 14.91 -1.48
CA LEU A 74 -8.91 13.94 -0.43
C LEU A 74 -10.18 14.39 0.30
N ASP A 75 -11.27 13.62 0.19
CA ASP A 75 -12.57 14.03 0.75
C ASP A 75 -12.70 13.64 2.22
N ARG A 76 -12.70 12.33 2.49
CA ARG A 76 -12.85 11.79 3.84
C ARG A 76 -11.68 10.87 4.15
N HIS A 77 -11.03 11.12 5.28
CA HIS A 77 -9.97 10.30 5.83
C HIS A 77 -10.45 9.64 7.13
N GLU A 78 -10.10 8.38 7.30
CA GLU A 78 -10.28 7.63 8.53
C GLU A 78 -9.05 6.79 8.83
N GLU A 79 -8.58 6.81 10.07
CA GLU A 79 -7.53 5.92 10.56
C GLU A 79 -8.11 4.89 11.54
N VAL A 80 -7.67 3.65 11.40
CA VAL A 80 -8.09 2.52 12.23
C VAL A 80 -6.85 1.90 12.88
N HIS A 81 -6.87 1.84 14.20
CA HIS A 81 -5.86 1.12 14.98
C HIS A 81 -6.22 -0.37 15.03
N LEU A 82 -5.42 -1.21 14.38
CA LEU A 82 -5.63 -2.65 14.32
C LEU A 82 -4.90 -3.36 15.48
N ARG A 83 -5.21 -2.92 16.70
CA ARG A 83 -4.69 -3.48 17.96
C ARG A 83 -5.45 -4.77 18.30
N VAL A 84 -5.16 -5.81 17.55
CA VAL A 84 -5.90 -7.08 17.59
C VAL A 84 -5.44 -8.01 18.71
N THR A 85 -4.22 -7.83 19.21
CA THR A 85 -3.67 -8.55 20.36
C THR A 85 -2.75 -7.62 21.18
N PRO A 86 -2.41 -7.96 22.43
CA PRO A 86 -1.44 -7.21 23.22
C PRO A 86 -0.01 -7.17 22.64
N ARG A 87 0.31 -8.02 21.66
CA ARG A 87 1.61 -8.01 20.97
C ARG A 87 1.73 -6.86 19.97
N VAL A 88 0.61 -6.26 19.55
CA VAL A 88 0.63 -5.11 18.65
C VAL A 88 0.87 -3.85 19.47
N ASP A 89 2.11 -3.35 19.45
CA ASP A 89 2.48 -2.15 20.19
C ASP A 89 1.75 -0.93 19.59
N PRO A 90 0.97 -0.18 20.38
CA PRO A 90 0.31 1.04 19.91
C PRO A 90 1.28 2.13 19.45
N ALA A 91 2.53 2.12 19.90
CA ALA A 91 3.57 3.10 19.56
C ALA A 91 4.27 2.79 18.22
N GLU A 92 4.20 1.56 17.72
CA GLU A 92 4.71 1.22 16.38
C GLU A 92 3.83 1.85 15.29
N LEU A 93 4.46 2.23 14.16
CA LEU A 93 3.74 2.63 12.96
C LEU A 93 2.88 1.50 12.36
N ALA A 94 3.22 0.25 12.68
CA ALA A 94 2.54 -0.95 12.23
C ALA A 94 1.19 -1.17 12.95
N GLY A 95 0.37 -2.08 12.41
CA GLY A 95 -0.98 -2.35 12.91
C GLY A 95 -1.94 -1.20 12.66
N ARG A 96 -1.88 -0.60 11.47
CA ARG A 96 -2.71 0.53 11.05
C ARG A 96 -3.38 0.30 9.70
N LEU A 97 -4.53 0.93 9.54
CA LEU A 97 -5.23 1.09 8.27
C LEU A 97 -5.66 2.54 8.13
N ALA A 98 -5.26 3.20 7.04
CA ALA A 98 -5.82 4.47 6.62
C ALA A 98 -6.78 4.25 5.45
N LEU A 99 -7.96 4.85 5.52
CA LEU A 99 -8.99 4.85 4.49
C LEU A 99 -9.18 6.28 4.00
N VAL A 100 -8.92 6.50 2.71
CA VAL A 100 -9.03 7.83 2.09
C VAL A 100 -9.93 7.75 0.87
N GLU A 101 -11.00 8.54 0.87
CA GLU A 101 -11.86 8.75 -0.29
C GLU A 101 -11.25 9.82 -1.19
N ILE A 102 -11.10 9.50 -2.47
CA ILE A 102 -10.48 10.36 -3.49
C ILE A 102 -11.47 10.56 -4.64
N ALA A 103 -11.71 11.81 -4.99
CA ALA A 103 -12.55 12.21 -6.11
C ALA A 103 -11.79 12.10 -7.44
N VAL A 104 -11.57 10.88 -7.92
CA VAL A 104 -10.89 10.64 -9.21
C VAL A 104 -11.83 10.99 -10.37
N PRO A 105 -11.37 11.75 -11.38
CA PRO A 105 -12.17 12.05 -12.57
C PRO A 105 -12.63 10.80 -13.35
N ALA A 106 -13.63 10.98 -14.20
CA ALA A 106 -14.00 9.98 -15.18
C ALA A 106 -12.78 9.63 -16.08
N PRO A 107 -12.64 8.37 -16.53
CA PRO A 107 -13.61 7.28 -16.44
C PRO A 107 -13.53 6.43 -15.16
N ILE A 108 -12.64 6.73 -14.20
CA ILE A 108 -12.50 5.93 -12.97
C ILE A 108 -13.60 6.26 -11.96
N GLY A 109 -13.82 7.55 -11.66
CA GLY A 109 -14.79 7.94 -10.64
C GLY A 109 -14.32 7.66 -9.19
N PRO A 110 -15.23 7.71 -8.21
CA PRO A 110 -14.85 7.66 -6.79
C PRO A 110 -13.99 6.45 -6.41
N LEU A 111 -12.89 6.72 -5.69
CA LEU A 111 -11.94 5.71 -5.26
C LEU A 111 -11.77 5.75 -3.74
N LEU A 112 -11.95 4.60 -3.08
CA LEU A 112 -11.54 4.38 -1.70
C LEU A 112 -10.16 3.72 -1.70
N VAL A 113 -9.16 4.45 -1.24
CA VAL A 113 -7.81 3.94 -1.05
C VAL A 113 -7.65 3.48 0.38
N ALA A 114 -7.28 2.22 0.54
CA ALA A 114 -6.95 1.61 1.81
C ALA A 114 -5.43 1.41 1.88
N HIS A 115 -4.75 2.18 2.72
CA HIS A 115 -3.33 1.96 3.01
C HIS A 115 -3.21 1.12 4.28
N HIS A 116 -2.79 -0.13 4.08
CA HIS A 116 -2.63 -1.11 5.15
C HIS A 116 -1.15 -1.30 5.48
N LYS A 117 -0.81 -1.18 6.77
CA LYS A 117 0.50 -1.54 7.32
C LYS A 117 0.28 -2.42 8.55
N PRO A 118 0.21 -3.75 8.38
CA PRO A 118 0.04 -4.68 9.49
C PRO A 118 1.38 -4.89 10.23
N SER A 119 1.38 -5.77 11.23
CA SER A 119 2.57 -6.08 12.05
C SER A 119 3.70 -6.74 11.24
N GLY A 120 4.92 -6.22 11.37
CA GLY A 120 6.05 -6.60 10.51
C GLY A 120 6.99 -7.68 11.04
N TRP A 121 6.86 -8.04 12.31
CA TRP A 121 7.76 -9.01 12.94
C TRP A 121 7.58 -10.43 12.39
N LEU A 122 8.68 -11.18 12.29
CA LEU A 122 8.63 -12.62 12.01
C LEU A 122 7.84 -13.33 13.12
N GLY A 123 6.96 -14.25 12.75
CA GLY A 123 6.09 -14.95 13.72
C GLY A 123 4.86 -14.15 14.18
N TYR A 124 4.49 -13.07 13.49
CA TYR A 124 3.26 -12.30 13.74
C TYR A 124 2.14 -12.61 12.72
N GLU A 125 2.17 -13.76 12.05
CA GLU A 125 1.16 -14.07 11.04
C GLU A 125 -0.26 -14.15 11.64
N ARG A 126 -0.40 -14.63 12.88
CA ARG A 126 -1.68 -14.59 13.60
C ARG A 126 -2.20 -13.15 13.74
N GLU A 127 -1.34 -12.22 14.12
CA GLU A 127 -1.71 -10.81 14.22
C GLU A 127 -2.08 -10.24 12.84
N ARG A 128 -1.32 -10.58 11.79
CA ARG A 128 -1.64 -10.16 10.41
C ARG A 128 -2.96 -10.73 9.90
N GLU A 129 -3.31 -11.98 10.21
CA GLU A 129 -4.61 -12.58 9.91
C GLU A 129 -5.75 -11.78 10.56
N LEU A 130 -5.64 -11.49 11.86
CA LEU A 130 -6.64 -10.72 12.60
C LEU A 130 -6.74 -9.27 12.08
N GLN A 131 -5.59 -8.64 11.78
CA GLN A 131 -5.51 -7.31 11.20
C GLN A 131 -6.13 -7.27 9.80
N ALA A 132 -5.91 -8.30 8.99
CA ALA A 132 -6.51 -8.43 7.67
C ALA A 132 -8.03 -8.53 7.75
N VAL A 133 -8.57 -9.38 8.64
CA VAL A 133 -10.02 -9.50 8.85
C VAL A 133 -10.62 -8.19 9.33
N ALA A 134 -10.02 -7.56 10.35
CA ALA A 134 -10.50 -6.28 10.88
C ALA A 134 -10.47 -5.18 9.83
N ALA A 135 -9.38 -5.09 9.06
CA ALA A 135 -9.24 -4.13 7.97
C ALA A 135 -10.29 -4.38 6.87
N ALA A 136 -10.46 -5.63 6.45
CA ALA A 136 -11.43 -6.00 5.41
C ALA A 136 -12.86 -5.66 5.82
N ARG A 137 -13.27 -5.99 7.06
CA ARG A 137 -14.58 -5.61 7.60
C ARG A 137 -14.77 -4.10 7.59
N ARG A 138 -13.74 -3.35 7.98
CA ARG A 138 -13.82 -1.89 8.02
C ARG A 138 -13.86 -1.25 6.63
N ILE A 139 -13.14 -1.82 5.66
CA ILE A 139 -13.21 -1.42 4.25
C ILE A 139 -14.61 -1.65 3.70
N GLU A 140 -15.21 -2.83 3.91
CA GLU A 140 -16.58 -3.12 3.42
C GLU A 140 -17.62 -2.23 4.11
N GLN A 141 -17.52 -2.03 5.43
CA GLN A 141 -18.39 -1.11 6.15
C GLN A 141 -18.25 0.32 5.62
N ARG A 142 -17.01 0.76 5.39
CA ARG A 142 -16.75 2.08 4.86
C ARG A 142 -17.34 2.22 3.46
N ARG A 143 -17.02 1.30 2.54
CA ARG A 143 -17.56 1.30 1.18
C ARG A 143 -19.09 1.34 1.19
N GLY A 144 -19.72 0.47 1.99
CA GLY A 144 -21.17 0.29 2.00
C GLY A 144 -21.69 -0.06 0.60
N ASP A 145 -22.86 0.46 0.25
CA ASP A 145 -23.47 0.28 -1.07
C ASP A 145 -23.02 1.33 -2.10
N ARG A 146 -22.00 2.14 -1.76
CA ARG A 146 -21.51 3.20 -2.65
C ARG A 146 -20.84 2.59 -3.87
N ASP A 147 -21.08 3.23 -5.01
CA ASP A 147 -20.41 2.91 -6.26
C ASP A 147 -19.02 3.57 -6.27
N ALA A 148 -18.11 2.96 -5.52
CA ALA A 148 -16.72 3.37 -5.42
C ALA A 148 -15.81 2.16 -5.62
N HIS A 149 -14.75 2.36 -6.38
CA HIS A 149 -13.66 1.41 -6.48
C HIS A 149 -12.91 1.33 -5.15
N VAL A 150 -12.28 0.18 -4.88
CA VAL A 150 -11.42 0.03 -3.70
C VAL A 150 -10.07 -0.49 -4.15
N VAL A 151 -9.02 0.25 -3.79
CA VAL A 151 -7.62 -0.16 -3.96
C VAL A 151 -7.00 -0.26 -2.58
N LEU A 152 -6.55 -1.46 -2.24
CA LEU A 152 -5.84 -1.76 -1.01
C LEU A 152 -4.34 -1.86 -1.34
N LEU A 153 -3.50 -1.13 -0.63
CA LEU A 153 -2.07 -1.08 -0.91
C LEU A 153 -1.23 -0.88 0.35
N GLY A 154 0.06 -1.18 0.25
CA GLY A 154 0.99 -0.98 1.35
C GLY A 154 2.10 -2.02 1.38
N ASP A 155 2.88 -1.97 2.45
CA ASP A 155 3.79 -3.02 2.88
C ASP A 155 3.04 -3.90 3.87
N PHE A 156 2.79 -5.15 3.51
CA PHE A 156 2.00 -6.11 4.25
C PHE A 156 2.84 -7.01 5.15
N ASP A 157 4.17 -6.96 5.03
CA ASP A 157 5.09 -7.88 5.73
C ASP A 157 4.73 -9.37 5.59
N ALA A 158 4.04 -9.73 4.52
CA ALA A 158 3.49 -11.07 4.29
C ALA A 158 3.73 -11.50 2.85
N GLU A 159 4.27 -12.70 2.68
CA GLU A 159 4.50 -13.29 1.36
C GLU A 159 3.18 -13.72 0.70
N PRO A 160 3.14 -13.91 -0.63
CA PRO A 160 1.87 -14.13 -1.35
C PRO A 160 1.10 -15.39 -0.93
N ASP A 161 1.82 -16.37 -0.38
CA ASP A 161 1.30 -17.62 0.14
C ASP A 161 0.97 -17.55 1.63
N SER A 162 1.28 -16.47 2.36
CA SER A 162 0.91 -16.28 3.77
C SER A 162 -0.61 -16.31 3.97
N ALA A 163 -1.08 -16.71 5.14
CA ALA A 163 -2.51 -16.93 5.41
C ALA A 163 -3.34 -15.64 5.25
N SER A 164 -2.82 -14.52 5.76
CA SER A 164 -3.38 -13.17 5.58
C SER A 164 -3.50 -12.79 4.10
N MET A 165 -2.48 -13.09 3.27
CA MET A 165 -2.52 -12.82 1.82
C MET A 165 -3.44 -13.77 1.05
N ARG A 166 -3.54 -15.05 1.45
CA ARG A 166 -4.55 -15.98 0.93
C ARG A 166 -5.96 -15.51 1.28
N PHE A 167 -6.16 -14.92 2.46
CA PHE A 167 -7.42 -14.29 2.82
C PHE A 167 -7.75 -13.08 1.93
N TRP A 168 -6.83 -12.13 1.78
CA TRP A 168 -7.04 -10.95 0.93
C TRP A 168 -7.36 -11.32 -0.52
N SER A 169 -6.71 -12.36 -1.04
CA SER A 169 -6.93 -12.84 -2.41
C SER A 169 -8.13 -13.77 -2.58
N GLY A 170 -8.92 -14.02 -1.53
CA GLY A 170 -10.10 -14.88 -1.58
C GLY A 170 -9.82 -16.37 -1.72
N ARG A 171 -8.60 -16.81 -1.43
CA ARG A 171 -8.19 -18.22 -1.43
C ARG A 171 -8.41 -18.91 -0.07
N GLN A 172 -8.69 -18.14 0.97
CA GLN A 172 -8.91 -18.63 2.32
C GLN A 172 -9.94 -17.75 3.05
N SER A 173 -10.83 -18.36 3.82
CA SER A 173 -11.67 -17.65 4.78
C SER A 173 -10.94 -17.54 6.13
N LEU A 174 -11.20 -16.46 6.86
CA LEU A 174 -10.71 -16.25 8.22
C LEU A 174 -11.86 -15.70 9.06
N ASP A 175 -12.03 -16.22 10.28
CA ASP A 175 -13.06 -15.77 11.22
C ASP A 175 -14.48 -15.69 10.59
N GLY A 176 -14.85 -16.73 9.84
CA GLY A 176 -16.14 -16.81 9.13
C GLY A 176 -16.35 -15.74 8.04
N PHE A 177 -15.31 -14.99 7.68
CA PHE A 177 -15.37 -13.89 6.74
C PHE A 177 -14.49 -14.15 5.52
N SER A 178 -14.83 -13.53 4.39
CA SER A 178 -14.07 -13.66 3.14
C SER A 178 -14.22 -12.40 2.31
N VAL A 179 -13.14 -12.06 1.62
CA VAL A 179 -13.08 -11.02 0.60
C VAL A 179 -12.31 -11.55 -0.58
N ALA A 180 -12.36 -10.85 -1.71
CA ALA A 180 -11.53 -11.17 -2.86
C ALA A 180 -10.92 -9.89 -3.41
N TYR A 181 -9.60 -9.84 -3.45
CA TYR A 181 -8.84 -8.79 -4.09
C TYR A 181 -7.90 -9.40 -5.14
N ARG A 182 -7.83 -8.75 -6.30
CA ARG A 182 -6.87 -9.09 -7.36
C ARG A 182 -5.53 -8.44 -7.06
N ASP A 183 -4.52 -9.27 -6.84
CA ASP A 183 -3.11 -8.84 -6.79
C ASP A 183 -2.67 -8.34 -8.18
N ALA A 184 -2.30 -7.06 -8.27
CA ALA A 184 -1.88 -6.42 -9.50
C ALA A 184 -0.59 -7.03 -10.08
N TRP A 185 0.34 -7.44 -9.21
CA TRP A 185 1.57 -8.11 -9.66
C TRP A 185 1.24 -9.44 -10.31
N ALA A 186 0.51 -10.31 -9.60
CA ALA A 186 0.14 -11.62 -10.11
C ALA A 186 -0.73 -11.56 -11.38
N ALA A 187 -1.52 -10.50 -11.55
CA ALA A 187 -2.35 -10.29 -12.74
C ALA A 187 -1.53 -10.02 -14.01
N ILE A 188 -0.41 -9.30 -13.90
CA ILE A 188 0.43 -8.89 -15.03
C ILE A 188 1.65 -9.79 -15.20
N ARG A 189 2.19 -10.29 -14.09
CA ARG A 189 3.41 -11.12 -14.03
C ARG A 189 3.10 -12.38 -13.21
N PRO A 190 2.33 -13.32 -13.79
CA PRO A 190 1.93 -14.54 -13.07
C PRO A 190 3.14 -15.44 -12.74
N THR A 191 4.23 -15.28 -13.47
CA THR A 191 5.51 -15.97 -13.25
C THR A 191 6.56 -14.99 -12.76
N GLY A 192 7.20 -15.30 -11.63
CA GLY A 192 8.34 -14.56 -11.10
C GLY A 192 8.16 -14.18 -9.63
N PRO A 193 9.27 -14.13 -8.86
CA PRO A 193 9.21 -13.92 -7.42
C PRO A 193 8.69 -12.53 -7.06
N GLY A 194 9.08 -11.51 -7.85
CA GLY A 194 8.64 -10.13 -7.64
C GLY A 194 9.05 -9.54 -6.30
N HIS A 195 10.16 -10.00 -5.71
CA HIS A 195 10.64 -9.53 -4.41
C HIS A 195 10.70 -8.00 -4.37
N THR A 196 10.09 -7.43 -3.34
CA THR A 196 10.13 -6.01 -3.03
C THR A 196 11.07 -5.73 -1.87
N PHE A 197 11.39 -6.75 -1.09
CA PHE A 197 12.46 -6.76 -0.11
C PHE A 197 13.44 -7.88 -0.52
N SER A 198 14.64 -7.55 -1.01
CA SER A 198 15.51 -8.51 -1.70
C SER A 198 16.97 -8.41 -1.25
N PRO A 199 17.71 -9.53 -1.15
CA PRO A 199 19.16 -9.49 -0.88
C PRO A 199 19.98 -8.86 -2.01
N ASP A 200 19.40 -8.71 -3.21
CA ASP A 200 20.02 -7.96 -4.31
C ASP A 200 20.28 -6.49 -3.93
N ASN A 201 19.50 -5.96 -2.97
CA ASN A 201 19.69 -4.65 -2.40
C ASN A 201 20.60 -4.76 -1.15
N PRO A 202 21.85 -4.25 -1.19
CA PRO A 202 22.77 -4.33 -0.06
C PRO A 202 22.28 -3.61 1.21
N LEU A 203 21.29 -2.73 1.12
CA LEU A 203 20.67 -2.11 2.30
C LEU A 203 19.92 -3.14 3.16
N VAL A 204 19.40 -4.20 2.56
CA VAL A 204 18.67 -5.28 3.26
C VAL A 204 19.65 -6.14 4.05
N THR A 205 20.63 -6.71 3.37
CA THR A 205 21.60 -7.65 3.98
C THR A 205 22.65 -6.94 4.84
N GLY A 206 22.97 -5.69 4.53
CA GLY A 206 23.79 -4.82 5.38
C GLY A 206 23.04 -4.18 6.54
N GLY A 207 21.71 -4.30 6.57
CA GLY A 207 20.84 -3.79 7.64
C GLY A 207 20.53 -4.87 8.68
N ASN A 208 19.29 -4.87 9.17
CA ASN A 208 18.83 -5.80 10.21
C ASN A 208 18.51 -7.22 9.69
N TRP A 209 18.72 -7.49 8.40
CA TRP A 209 18.27 -8.71 7.72
C TRP A 209 19.38 -9.41 6.92
N PRO A 210 20.49 -9.81 7.55
CA PRO A 210 21.66 -10.39 6.86
C PRO A 210 21.38 -11.74 6.17
N LEU A 211 20.32 -12.43 6.58
CA LEU A 211 19.92 -13.75 6.04
C LEU A 211 18.65 -13.69 5.18
N GLU A 212 18.22 -12.49 4.77
CA GLU A 212 17.07 -12.34 3.87
C GLU A 212 17.35 -13.03 2.52
N LEU A 213 16.41 -13.87 2.08
CA LEU A 213 16.48 -14.59 0.80
C LEU A 213 15.63 -13.91 -0.28
N GLY A 214 14.82 -12.95 0.14
CA GLY A 214 13.97 -12.12 -0.68
C GLY A 214 12.51 -12.49 -0.51
N ARG A 215 11.68 -11.48 -0.33
CA ARG A 215 10.24 -11.59 -0.11
C ARG A 215 9.50 -10.54 -0.92
N ARG A 216 8.32 -10.90 -1.41
CA ARG A 216 7.37 -9.93 -1.98
C ARG A 216 6.38 -9.58 -0.89
N ILE A 217 6.51 -8.38 -0.33
CA ILE A 217 5.71 -7.92 0.82
C ILE A 217 5.01 -6.59 0.58
N ASP A 218 5.34 -5.87 -0.51
CA ASP A 218 4.62 -4.68 -0.93
C ASP A 218 3.61 -5.01 -2.03
N TYR A 219 2.37 -4.54 -1.87
CA TYR A 219 1.26 -4.90 -2.76
C TYR A 219 0.41 -3.71 -3.19
N VAL A 220 -0.18 -3.85 -4.37
CA VAL A 220 -1.36 -3.12 -4.83
C VAL A 220 -2.42 -4.15 -5.19
N LEU A 221 -3.53 -4.13 -4.47
CA LEU A 221 -4.63 -5.07 -4.58
C LEU A 221 -5.90 -4.33 -4.98
N VAL A 222 -6.60 -4.82 -6.00
CA VAL A 222 -7.86 -4.24 -6.48
C VAL A 222 -9.02 -5.09 -6.00
N ARG A 223 -9.98 -4.49 -5.28
CA ARG A 223 -11.15 -5.23 -4.80
C ARG A 223 -11.93 -5.85 -5.96
N CYS A 224 -12.33 -7.10 -5.77
CA CYS A 224 -13.24 -7.81 -6.65
C CYS A 224 -14.70 -7.70 -6.19
N ASP A 225 -15.58 -7.71 -7.17
CA ASP A 225 -17.00 -7.92 -7.09
C ASP A 225 -17.35 -9.27 -7.73
N ARG A 226 -18.61 -9.50 -8.11
CA ARG A 226 -19.11 -10.84 -8.50
C ARG A 226 -18.34 -11.47 -9.65
N HIS A 227 -17.79 -10.67 -10.55
CA HIS A 227 -17.21 -11.12 -11.82
C HIS A 227 -15.71 -10.83 -11.97
N GLY A 228 -15.05 -10.31 -10.94
CA GLY A 228 -13.63 -9.97 -11.01
C GLY A 228 -13.33 -8.61 -10.37
N PRO A 229 -12.14 -8.04 -10.64
CA PRO A 229 -11.75 -6.75 -10.06
C PRO A 229 -12.57 -5.59 -10.65
N THR A 230 -12.92 -4.63 -9.79
CA THR A 230 -13.66 -3.43 -10.21
C THR A 230 -12.86 -2.50 -11.14
N LEU A 231 -11.53 -2.62 -11.14
CA LEU A 231 -10.62 -1.93 -12.05
C LEU A 231 -9.75 -2.95 -12.78
N ARG A 232 -9.50 -2.72 -14.06
CA ARG A 232 -8.60 -3.54 -14.86
C ARG A 232 -7.16 -3.14 -14.55
N VAL A 233 -6.36 -4.11 -14.11
CA VAL A 233 -4.91 -3.97 -14.01
C VAL A 233 -4.34 -4.06 -15.43
N THR A 234 -3.67 -3.02 -15.88
CA THR A 234 -3.10 -2.93 -17.24
C THR A 234 -1.58 -3.00 -17.26
N GLY A 235 -0.95 -2.67 -16.14
CA GLY A 235 0.49 -2.75 -15.94
C GLY A 235 0.80 -2.95 -14.46
N CYS A 236 1.89 -3.64 -14.17
CA CYS A 236 2.46 -3.73 -12.84
C CYS A 236 3.97 -3.99 -12.92
N ARG A 237 4.75 -3.22 -12.17
CA ARG A 237 6.22 -3.31 -12.17
C ARG A 237 6.80 -2.81 -10.86
N ARG A 238 8.02 -3.28 -10.57
CA ARG A 238 8.85 -2.69 -9.52
C ARG A 238 9.43 -1.37 -10.01
N VAL A 239 9.73 -0.50 -9.06
CA VAL A 239 10.41 0.77 -9.23
C VAL A 239 11.47 0.92 -8.16
N PHE A 240 12.48 1.73 -8.45
CA PHE A 240 13.62 1.91 -7.54
C PHE A 240 14.34 0.59 -7.22
N ASP A 241 14.31 -0.36 -8.16
CA ASP A 241 14.87 -1.70 -8.03
C ASP A 241 16.29 -1.83 -8.61
N GLN A 242 16.95 -0.68 -8.83
CA GLN A 242 18.34 -0.56 -9.25
C GLN A 242 18.98 0.66 -8.56
N PRO A 243 20.30 0.63 -8.28
CA PRO A 243 20.99 1.76 -7.71
C PRO A 243 21.26 2.86 -8.75
N VAL A 244 21.37 4.10 -8.29
CA VAL A 244 21.88 5.24 -9.08
C VAL A 244 23.19 5.69 -8.46
N ASP A 245 24.29 5.62 -9.21
CA ASP A 245 25.64 5.92 -8.73
C ASP A 245 25.99 5.21 -7.41
N GLY A 246 25.62 3.92 -7.34
CA GLY A 246 25.82 3.05 -6.18
C GLY A 246 24.88 3.29 -5.00
N VAL A 247 23.90 4.19 -5.11
CA VAL A 247 22.93 4.49 -4.05
C VAL A 247 21.56 3.91 -4.36
N TRP A 248 21.03 3.15 -3.41
CA TRP A 248 19.69 2.58 -3.47
C TRP A 248 18.68 3.53 -2.81
N ALA A 249 17.49 3.64 -3.39
CA ALA A 249 16.50 4.62 -2.94
C ALA A 249 15.91 4.29 -1.55
N SER A 250 15.69 3.01 -1.28
CA SER A 250 15.19 2.45 -0.02
C SER A 250 15.66 1.00 0.09
N ASP A 251 15.54 0.39 1.26
CA ASP A 251 15.76 -1.06 1.43
C ASP A 251 14.63 -1.89 0.76
N HIS A 252 13.45 -1.29 0.57
CA HIS A 252 12.40 -1.81 -0.29
C HIS A 252 12.43 -1.24 -1.72
N PHE A 253 12.08 -2.08 -2.68
CA PHE A 253 11.67 -1.66 -4.02
C PHE A 253 10.20 -1.27 -4.01
N GLY A 254 9.86 -0.15 -4.67
CA GLY A 254 8.46 0.26 -4.80
C GLY A 254 7.71 -0.60 -5.82
N VAL A 255 6.38 -0.60 -5.72
CA VAL A 255 5.47 -1.26 -6.68
C VAL A 255 4.56 -0.20 -7.30
N VAL A 256 4.40 -0.25 -8.62
CA VAL A 256 3.50 0.61 -9.39
C VAL A 256 2.54 -0.27 -10.18
N ALA A 257 1.26 0.04 -10.12
CA ALA A 257 0.21 -0.59 -10.92
C ALA A 257 -0.55 0.46 -11.73
N ASP A 258 -0.75 0.17 -13.01
CA ASP A 258 -1.54 1.00 -13.92
C ASP A 258 -2.97 0.46 -13.98
N LEU A 259 -3.94 1.25 -13.53
CA LEU A 259 -5.34 0.84 -13.40
C LEU A 259 -6.22 1.57 -14.41
N ALA A 260 -7.17 0.86 -15.01
CA ALA A 260 -8.13 1.41 -15.96
C ALA A 260 -9.56 0.99 -15.61
N ALA A 261 -10.53 1.82 -15.97
CA ALA A 261 -11.95 1.45 -15.89
C ALA A 261 -12.23 0.21 -16.76
N VAL A 262 -13.20 -0.60 -16.35
CA VAL A 262 -13.63 -1.79 -17.09
C VAL A 262 -14.58 -1.38 -18.23
N PRO A 263 -14.31 -1.72 -19.51
CA PRO A 263 -15.22 -1.42 -20.60
C PRO A 263 -16.58 -2.13 -20.42
N GLY A 264 -17.68 -1.42 -20.60
CA GLY A 264 -19.04 -2.00 -20.58
C GLY A 264 -19.80 -1.89 -19.25
N ASP A 265 -19.23 -1.23 -18.25
CA ASP A 265 -19.90 -1.00 -16.95
C ASP A 265 -20.99 0.10 -17.01
N GLN A 266 -21.80 0.11 -18.08
CA GLN A 266 -23.00 0.93 -18.17
C GLN A 266 -24.15 0.34 -17.32
N SER A 267 -23.99 -0.88 -16.80
CA SER A 267 -24.95 -1.54 -15.90
C SER A 267 -25.05 -0.91 -14.52
N ARG A 268 -24.02 -0.20 -14.04
CA ARG A 268 -24.05 0.47 -12.73
C ARG A 268 -25.00 1.67 -12.66
N SER A 269 -25.45 2.19 -13.80
CA SER A 269 -26.49 3.22 -13.87
C SER A 269 -27.93 2.70 -13.70
N ARG A 270 -28.15 1.37 -13.75
CA ARG A 270 -29.50 0.80 -13.91
C ARG A 270 -30.16 0.26 -12.64
N THR A 271 -29.49 0.17 -11.50
CA THR A 271 -30.09 -0.40 -10.27
C THR A 271 -30.92 0.59 -9.43
N ARG A 272 -31.23 1.79 -9.95
CA ARG A 272 -32.07 2.81 -9.24
C ARG A 272 -33.57 2.77 -9.57
N ARG A 273 -34.08 1.71 -10.19
CA ARG A 273 -35.53 1.51 -10.34
C ARG A 273 -35.92 0.05 -10.08
N ALA A 274 -36.14 -0.27 -8.81
CA ALA A 274 -37.11 -1.24 -8.33
C ALA A 274 -37.46 -0.86 -6.89
#